data_AF-A0A0G1IX48-F1
#
_entry.id   AF-A0A0G1IX48-F1
#
_cell.length_a   1.000
_cell.length_b   1.000
_cell.length_c   1.000
_cell.angle_alpha   90.00
_cell.angle_beta   90.00
_cell.angle_gamma   90.00
#
_symmetry.space_group_name_H-M   'P 1'
#
loop_
_entity.id
_entity.type
_entity.pdbx_description
1 polymer ?
#
loop_
_entity_poly.entity_id
_entity_poly.type
_entity_poly.pdbx_seq_one_letter_code
_entity_poly.pdbx_strand_id
1 'polypeptide(L)'
;MAQKRIEGKVKWFNNGRCYGRGTGKDGRDYLIHFSKIEEHGTGFRSLTVGEKIEFELAHNPDRPLLPDALNVHRLDYPNPIKRQGTANPRFKSIPRALALLVDRDGNISAPQFGEPHPWDYHNGNVYAYYVDRPGMIDRIKGLVLEVELPNALVSTPGVCVMGTDFNGGPTHRRFHSDFQGGHFVLVTKLADENRISVEAKKISLRLQGPQHVVDNRDKGVWLIVESPFEQELLIPEYEDERDLKEKIRIQIPDPDNSEQRKPSATFRKFSKAIALAIEELLPSSKLVQSATA
;
A
#
# COMPACT_ATOMS: atom_id res chain seq x y z
N MET A 1 33.57 -11.98 16.32
CA MET A 1 32.48 -12.05 17.31
C MET A 1 31.20 -12.26 16.52
N ALA A 2 30.45 -13.34 16.72
CA ALA A 2 29.15 -13.49 16.07
C ALA A 2 28.21 -12.45 16.67
N GLN A 3 27.72 -11.51 15.86
CA GLN A 3 26.79 -10.49 16.33
C GLN A 3 25.47 -11.17 16.73
N LYS A 4 24.93 -10.83 17.89
CA LYS A 4 23.70 -11.44 18.41
C LYS A 4 22.55 -11.14 17.46
N ARG A 5 21.99 -12.19 16.86
CA ARG A 5 20.77 -12.13 16.07
C ARG A 5 19.55 -12.15 16.98
N ILE A 6 18.58 -11.30 16.67
CA ILE A 6 17.34 -11.11 17.40
C ILE A 6 16.21 -11.36 16.43
N GLU A 7 15.33 -12.29 16.78
CA GLU A 7 14.08 -12.47 16.06
C GLU A 7 13.04 -11.47 16.56
N GLY A 8 12.15 -11.05 15.68
CA GLY A 8 11.09 -10.10 16.00
C GLY A 8 9.97 -10.12 14.99
N LYS A 9 9.04 -9.17 15.16
CA LYS A 9 7.94 -8.91 14.24
C LYS A 9 7.90 -7.45 13.85
N VAL A 10 7.55 -7.17 12.61
CA VAL A 10 7.38 -5.80 12.12
C VAL A 10 6.09 -5.22 12.71
N LYS A 11 6.19 -4.08 13.40
CA LYS A 11 5.03 -3.33 13.89
C LYS A 11 4.40 -2.53 12.76
N TRP A 12 5.23 -1.83 11.99
CA TRP A 12 4.80 -1.07 10.82
C TRP A 12 5.99 -0.75 9.93
N PHE A 13 5.74 -0.51 8.64
CA PHE A 13 6.76 -0.08 7.70
C PHE A 13 6.16 0.91 6.70
N ASN A 14 6.80 2.07 6.52
CA ASN A 14 6.36 3.09 5.59
C ASN A 14 7.22 3.04 4.32
N ASN A 15 6.63 2.56 3.23
CA ASN A 15 7.30 2.42 1.94
C ASN A 15 7.74 3.73 1.31
N GLY A 16 6.94 4.80 1.49
CA GLY A 16 7.25 6.12 0.97
C GLY A 16 8.41 6.78 1.70
N ARG A 17 8.54 6.53 3.01
CA ARG A 17 9.62 7.07 3.84
C ARG A 17 10.81 6.12 4.02
N CYS A 18 10.67 4.87 3.59
CA CYS A 18 11.72 3.85 3.60
C CYS A 18 12.20 3.43 5.00
N TYR A 19 11.36 3.58 6.01
CA TYR A 19 11.64 3.12 7.37
C TYR A 19 10.39 2.56 8.04
N GLY A 20 10.62 1.71 9.04
CA GLY A 20 9.61 1.06 9.84
C GLY A 20 10.12 0.80 11.24
N ARG A 21 9.27 0.16 12.04
CA ARG A 21 9.58 -0.26 13.40
C ARG A 21 9.23 -1.73 13.56
N GLY A 22 10.08 -2.48 14.25
CA GLY A 22 9.84 -3.86 14.64
C GLY A 22 10.01 -4.05 16.13
N THR A 23 9.40 -5.10 16.68
CA THR A 23 9.55 -5.51 18.07
C THR A 23 10.29 -6.83 18.13
N GLY A 24 11.43 -6.84 18.81
CA GLY A 24 12.19 -8.06 19.07
C GLY A 24 11.50 -8.96 20.09
N LYS A 25 11.85 -10.25 20.09
CA LYS A 25 11.44 -11.21 21.12
C LYS A 25 11.93 -10.84 22.53
N ASP A 26 12.90 -9.94 22.63
CA ASP A 26 13.37 -9.33 23.87
C ASP A 26 12.45 -8.21 24.40
N GLY A 27 11.36 -7.91 23.70
CA GLY A 27 10.36 -6.91 24.09
C GLY A 27 10.74 -5.46 23.76
N ARG A 28 11.88 -5.24 23.08
CA ARG A 28 12.33 -3.90 22.68
C ARG A 28 11.90 -3.56 21.27
N ASP A 29 11.75 -2.26 21.01
CA ASP A 29 11.49 -1.76 19.66
C ASP A 29 12.78 -1.39 18.94
N TYR A 30 12.78 -1.60 17.63
CA TYR A 30 13.92 -1.44 16.74
C TYR A 30 13.52 -0.62 15.53
N LEU A 31 14.37 0.32 15.12
CA LEU A 31 14.20 1.03 13.86
C LEU A 31 14.71 0.16 12.72
N ILE A 32 13.86 -0.04 11.72
CA ILE A 32 14.22 -0.79 10.51
C ILE A 32 14.26 0.19 9.35
N HIS A 33 15.42 0.36 8.74
CA HIS A 33 15.55 1.14 7.52
C HIS A 33 15.61 0.21 6.31
N PHE A 34 15.03 0.61 5.18
CA PHE A 34 14.94 -0.24 3.98
C PHE A 34 16.32 -0.76 3.53
N SER A 35 17.38 0.06 3.70
CA SER A 35 18.74 -0.29 3.29
C SER A 35 19.36 -1.41 4.13
N LYS A 36 18.73 -1.76 5.26
CA LYS A 36 19.16 -2.83 6.16
C LYS A 36 18.40 -4.13 5.92
N ILE A 37 17.39 -4.12 5.06
CA ILE A 37 16.66 -5.33 4.66
C ILE A 37 17.54 -6.11 3.70
N GLU A 38 18.04 -7.24 4.15
CA GLU A 38 18.87 -8.15 3.40
C GLU A 38 17.98 -9.08 2.59
N GLU A 39 17.61 -8.61 1.41
CA GLU A 39 17.12 -9.47 0.33
C GLU A 39 18.27 -9.78 -0.61
N HIS A 40 18.36 -11.04 -1.04
CA HIS A 40 19.29 -11.48 -2.06
C HIS A 40 18.87 -10.93 -3.45
N GLY A 41 18.99 -9.62 -3.65
CA GLY A 41 18.56 -8.93 -4.85
C GLY A 41 18.77 -7.42 -4.84
N THR A 42 18.75 -6.85 -6.05
CA THR A 42 18.57 -5.42 -6.31
C THR A 42 17.08 -5.15 -6.50
N GLY A 43 16.61 -3.99 -6.09
CA GLY A 43 15.25 -3.54 -6.34
C GLY A 43 14.61 -2.84 -5.15
N PHE A 44 13.28 -2.77 -5.21
CA PHE A 44 12.46 -2.27 -4.13
C PHE A 44 12.49 -3.24 -2.93
N ARG A 45 12.44 -2.73 -1.70
CA ARG A 45 12.45 -3.52 -0.45
C ARG A 45 11.42 -2.97 0.52
N SER A 46 10.59 -3.84 1.08
CA SER A 46 9.48 -3.46 1.96
C SER A 46 9.13 -4.55 2.96
N LEU A 47 8.63 -4.20 4.13
CA LEU A 47 8.14 -5.17 5.11
C LEU A 47 6.64 -5.01 5.33
N THR A 48 5.97 -6.12 5.65
CA THR A 48 4.54 -6.12 5.98
C THR A 48 4.35 -6.08 7.48
N VAL A 49 3.23 -5.54 7.95
CA VAL A 49 2.88 -5.58 9.38
C VAL A 49 2.77 -7.04 9.83
N GLY A 50 3.30 -7.35 11.01
CA GLY A 50 3.30 -8.69 11.61
C GLY A 50 4.36 -9.64 11.05
N GLU A 51 5.09 -9.26 10.00
CA GLU A 51 6.10 -10.10 9.35
C GLU A 51 7.21 -10.50 10.32
N LYS A 52 7.53 -11.80 10.35
CA LYS A 52 8.62 -12.33 11.19
C LYS A 52 9.96 -12.06 10.54
N ILE A 53 10.85 -11.43 11.31
CA ILE A 53 12.19 -11.04 10.86
C ILE A 53 13.24 -11.48 11.86
N GLU A 54 14.47 -11.61 11.41
CA GLU A 54 15.67 -11.75 12.21
C GLU A 54 16.63 -10.63 11.83
N PHE A 55 17.30 -10.02 12.81
CA PHE A 55 18.22 -8.93 12.56
C PHE A 55 19.32 -8.84 13.62
N GLU A 56 20.34 -8.06 13.33
CA GLU A 56 21.44 -7.75 14.22
C GLU A 56 21.21 -6.39 14.89
N LEU A 57 21.40 -6.32 16.21
CA LEU A 57 21.28 -5.06 16.94
C LEU A 57 22.48 -4.16 16.65
N ALA A 58 22.19 -2.90 16.31
CA ALA A 58 23.16 -1.82 16.33
C ALA A 58 22.69 -0.67 17.24
N HIS A 59 23.54 -0.31 18.20
CA HIS A 59 23.27 0.85 19.03
C HIS A 59 23.43 2.13 18.23
N ASN A 60 22.48 3.05 18.38
CA ASN A 60 22.53 4.36 17.77
C ASN A 60 22.69 5.43 18.87
N PRO A 61 23.82 6.15 18.94
CA PRO A 61 24.08 7.16 19.98
C PRO A 61 23.02 8.28 20.01
N ASP A 62 22.48 8.65 18.85
CA ASP A 62 21.46 9.69 18.73
C ASP A 62 20.07 9.21 19.15
N ARG A 63 19.86 7.88 19.15
CA ARG A 63 18.59 7.21 19.49
C ARG A 63 18.82 6.04 20.47
N PRO A 64 19.20 6.33 21.73
CA PRO A 64 19.56 5.27 22.68
C PRO A 64 18.38 4.34 23.04
N LEU A 65 17.14 4.85 22.95
CA LEU A 65 15.92 4.08 23.24
C LEU A 65 15.35 3.34 22.02
N LEU A 66 15.89 3.58 20.82
CA LEU A 66 15.42 2.96 19.58
C LEU A 66 16.64 2.53 18.73
N PRO A 67 17.27 1.41 19.09
CA PRO A 67 18.40 0.86 18.35
C PRO A 67 18.01 0.51 16.91
N ASP A 68 19.00 0.51 16.02
CA ASP A 68 18.81 0.15 14.62
C ASP A 68 18.88 -1.37 14.46
N ALA A 69 18.00 -1.90 13.61
CA ALA A 69 18.08 -3.27 13.11
C ALA A 69 18.96 -3.30 11.85
N LEU A 70 20.08 -4.01 11.90
CA LEU A 70 20.96 -4.28 10.77
C LEU A 70 20.72 -5.69 10.24
N ASN A 71 21.13 -5.95 8.99
CA ASN A 71 21.12 -7.29 8.41
C ASN A 71 19.76 -8.00 8.59
N VAL A 72 18.68 -7.29 8.27
CA VAL A 72 17.30 -7.73 8.51
C VAL A 72 16.91 -8.77 7.47
N HIS A 73 16.69 -10.00 7.91
CA HIS A 73 16.23 -11.12 7.11
C HIS A 73 14.78 -11.48 7.47
N ARG A 74 14.02 -11.97 6.49
CA ARG A 74 12.70 -12.54 6.73
C ARG A 74 12.82 -13.99 7.16
N LEU A 75 11.96 -14.42 8.08
CA LEU A 75 11.94 -15.81 8.56
C LEU A 75 10.91 -16.68 7.84
N ASP A 76 9.76 -16.11 7.48
CA ASP A 76 8.62 -16.86 6.94
C ASP A 76 8.49 -16.77 5.40
N TYR A 77 9.33 -15.97 4.72
CA TYR A 77 9.17 -15.69 3.29
C TYR A 77 10.02 -16.63 2.43
N PRO A 78 9.44 -17.35 1.46
CA PRO A 78 10.24 -18.00 0.42
C PRO A 78 11.05 -16.92 -0.28
N ASN A 79 12.37 -17.15 -0.39
CA ASN A 79 13.33 -16.24 -1.02
C ASN A 79 12.69 -15.50 -2.22
N PRO A 80 12.69 -14.16 -2.25
CA PRO A 80 12.19 -13.44 -3.42
C PRO A 80 12.94 -13.95 -4.63
N ILE A 81 12.14 -14.31 -5.64
CA ILE A 81 12.49 -14.83 -6.96
C ILE A 81 14.00 -14.80 -7.23
N LYS A 82 14.65 -15.97 -7.21
CA LYS A 82 16.02 -16.10 -7.75
C LYS A 82 16.01 -15.52 -9.16
N ARG A 83 16.78 -14.44 -9.39
CA ARG A 83 16.93 -13.80 -10.70
C ARG A 83 17.02 -14.85 -11.81
N GLN A 84 16.00 -14.95 -12.64
CA GLN A 84 16.11 -15.64 -13.92
C GLN A 84 16.50 -14.61 -14.98
N GLY A 85 17.78 -14.60 -15.34
CA GLY A 85 18.25 -13.94 -16.55
C GLY A 85 19.24 -12.80 -16.36
N THR A 86 20.33 -12.87 -17.12
CA THR A 86 21.30 -11.80 -17.40
C THR A 86 20.84 -10.86 -18.51
N ALA A 87 19.56 -10.92 -18.90
CA ALA A 87 19.04 -10.17 -20.03
C ALA A 87 19.08 -8.67 -19.73
N ASN A 88 19.82 -7.93 -20.54
CA ASN A 88 19.76 -6.47 -20.60
C ASN A 88 18.36 -6.11 -21.12
N PRO A 89 17.42 -5.66 -20.27
CA PRO A 89 16.06 -5.42 -20.72
C PRO A 89 16.07 -4.24 -21.68
N ARG A 90 15.42 -4.38 -22.82
CA ARG A 90 15.20 -3.25 -23.73
C ARG A 90 14.05 -2.41 -23.19
N PHE A 91 14.38 -1.39 -22.40
CA PHE A 91 13.42 -0.39 -21.96
C PHE A 91 12.97 0.44 -23.18
N LYS A 92 11.67 0.34 -23.54
CA LYS A 92 11.04 1.24 -24.52
C LYS A 92 10.96 2.65 -23.92
N SER A 93 10.86 3.69 -24.75
CA SER A 93 10.64 5.05 -24.26
C SER A 93 9.30 5.13 -23.53
N ILE A 94 9.32 5.62 -22.29
CA ILE A 94 8.10 5.71 -21.48
C ILE A 94 7.35 7.00 -21.82
N PRO A 95 6.03 6.95 -22.00
CA PRO A 95 5.21 8.13 -22.15
C PRO A 95 5.25 9.03 -20.89
N ARG A 96 4.98 10.33 -21.06
CA ARG A 96 4.85 11.26 -19.91
C ARG A 96 3.65 10.94 -19.01
N ALA A 97 2.71 10.14 -19.51
CA ALA A 97 1.56 9.64 -18.78
C ALA A 97 1.60 8.12 -18.72
N LEU A 98 1.55 7.54 -17.52
CA LEU A 98 1.45 6.10 -17.30
C LEU A 98 -0.01 5.75 -17.01
N ALA A 99 -0.64 5.00 -17.93
CA ALA A 99 -1.99 4.51 -17.74
C ALA A 99 -2.01 3.35 -16.72
N LEU A 100 -2.97 3.36 -15.81
CA LEU A 100 -3.26 2.28 -14.88
C LEU A 100 -4.72 1.89 -15.07
N LEU A 101 -4.94 0.62 -15.36
CA LEU A 101 -6.28 0.05 -15.52
C LEU A 101 -6.63 -0.69 -14.24
N VAL A 102 -7.79 -0.34 -13.68
CA VAL A 102 -8.39 -1.06 -12.57
C VAL A 102 -9.50 -1.93 -13.11
N ASP A 103 -9.41 -3.24 -12.88
CA ASP A 103 -10.46 -4.16 -13.30
C ASP A 103 -11.65 -4.19 -12.31
N ARG A 104 -12.63 -5.05 -12.60
CA ARG A 104 -13.86 -5.18 -11.82
C ARG A 104 -13.66 -5.81 -10.43
N ASP A 105 -12.54 -6.50 -10.23
CA ASP A 105 -12.15 -7.09 -8.95
C ASP A 105 -11.24 -6.18 -8.13
N GLY A 106 -10.87 -5.02 -8.70
CA GLY A 106 -9.98 -4.03 -8.10
C GLY A 106 -8.49 -4.29 -8.36
N ASN A 107 -8.13 -5.24 -9.23
CA ASN A 107 -6.74 -5.46 -9.58
C ASN A 107 -6.24 -4.30 -10.45
N ILE A 108 -5.02 -3.86 -10.15
CA ILE A 108 -4.39 -2.73 -10.85
C ILE A 108 -3.34 -3.30 -11.80
N SER A 109 -3.47 -2.98 -13.08
CA SER A 109 -2.52 -3.34 -14.11
C SER A 109 -1.98 -2.11 -14.82
N ALA A 110 -0.75 -2.22 -15.33
CA ALA A 110 -0.07 -1.18 -16.07
C ALA A 110 0.28 -1.73 -17.46
N PRO A 111 -0.68 -1.75 -18.41
CA PRO A 111 -0.59 -2.50 -19.66
C PRO A 111 0.64 -2.12 -20.51
N GLN A 112 1.14 -0.89 -20.38
CA GLN A 112 2.34 -0.41 -21.06
C GLN A 112 3.64 -1.14 -20.66
N PHE A 113 3.69 -1.77 -19.49
CA PHE A 113 4.85 -2.54 -19.05
C PHE A 113 4.87 -3.97 -19.60
N GLY A 114 3.74 -4.46 -20.12
CA GLY A 114 3.63 -5.82 -20.67
C GLY A 114 3.71 -6.88 -19.57
N GLU A 115 4.56 -7.89 -19.77
CA GLU A 115 4.81 -8.94 -18.78
C GLU A 115 5.61 -8.41 -17.58
N PRO A 116 5.39 -8.92 -16.36
CA PRO A 116 6.16 -8.56 -15.18
C PRO A 116 7.65 -8.65 -15.45
N HIS A 117 8.36 -7.57 -15.15
CA HIS A 117 9.80 -7.50 -15.35
C HIS A 117 10.51 -8.32 -14.26
N PRO A 118 11.67 -8.95 -14.53
CA PRO A 118 12.42 -9.69 -13.50
C PRO A 118 12.89 -8.84 -12.29
N TRP A 119 12.68 -7.53 -12.35
CA TRP A 119 13.02 -6.58 -11.30
C TRP A 119 11.78 -6.03 -10.58
N ASP A 120 10.58 -6.41 -11.03
CA ASP A 120 9.36 -6.09 -10.32
C ASP A 120 9.38 -6.81 -8.98
N TYR A 121 8.93 -6.10 -7.96
CA TYR A 121 8.93 -6.58 -6.59
C TYR A 121 7.50 -6.90 -6.16
N HIS A 122 7.32 -8.00 -5.45
CA HIS A 122 6.08 -8.27 -4.74
C HIS A 122 6.37 -8.88 -3.35
N ASN A 123 5.63 -8.45 -2.34
CA ASN A 123 5.63 -9.09 -1.01
C ASN A 123 4.20 -9.34 -0.49
N GLY A 124 3.26 -9.53 -1.41
CA GLY A 124 1.85 -9.81 -1.11
C GLY A 124 1.04 -8.52 -1.05
N ASN A 125 1.39 -7.61 -0.13
CA ASN A 125 0.67 -6.34 0.03
C ASN A 125 1.28 -5.17 -0.75
N VAL A 126 2.49 -5.31 -1.28
CA VAL A 126 3.11 -4.33 -2.16
C VAL A 126 3.47 -5.00 -3.47
N TYR A 127 3.10 -4.36 -4.58
CA TYR A 127 3.61 -4.58 -5.91
C TYR A 127 4.37 -3.33 -6.35
N ALA A 128 5.62 -3.47 -6.75
CA ALA A 128 6.40 -2.37 -7.30
C ALA A 128 6.91 -2.71 -8.70
N TYR A 129 6.48 -1.91 -9.67
CA TYR A 129 6.87 -2.02 -11.07
C TYR A 129 8.00 -1.05 -11.36
N TYR A 130 9.03 -1.55 -12.03
CA TYR A 130 10.16 -0.73 -12.41
C TYR A 130 9.86 0.04 -13.70
N VAL A 131 9.80 1.37 -13.62
CA VAL A 131 9.21 2.19 -14.69
C VAL A 131 10.19 2.51 -15.83
N ASP A 132 11.46 2.79 -15.54
CA ASP A 132 12.50 3.17 -16.55
C ASP A 132 13.82 2.43 -16.32
N ARG A 133 14.87 2.70 -17.11
CA ARG A 133 16.19 2.10 -16.97
C ARG A 133 16.84 2.36 -15.60
N PRO A 134 17.59 1.38 -15.06
CA PRO A 134 18.49 1.57 -13.92
C PRO A 134 19.35 2.83 -14.07
N GLY A 135 19.25 3.73 -13.10
CA GLY A 135 20.04 4.96 -13.03
C GLY A 135 19.47 6.19 -13.72
N MET A 136 18.37 6.10 -14.49
CA MET A 136 17.74 7.26 -15.16
C MET A 136 16.71 7.93 -14.24
N ILE A 137 17.11 8.99 -13.56
CA ILE A 137 16.28 9.71 -12.56
C ILE A 137 15.66 11.00 -13.13
N ASP A 138 16.32 11.63 -14.11
CA ASP A 138 16.00 12.99 -14.56
C ASP A 138 14.69 13.11 -15.36
N ARG A 139 14.10 11.99 -15.79
CA ARG A 139 12.88 11.95 -16.63
C ARG A 139 11.56 11.93 -15.84
N ILE A 140 11.61 11.93 -14.50
CA ILE A 140 10.41 11.93 -13.64
C ILE A 140 9.72 13.28 -13.60
N LYS A 141 10.43 14.37 -13.87
CA LYS A 141 9.84 15.72 -13.84
C LYS A 141 8.74 15.81 -14.90
N GLY A 142 7.49 15.75 -14.45
CA GLY A 142 6.30 15.78 -15.30
C GLY A 142 5.71 14.40 -15.66
N LEU A 143 6.13 13.33 -15.00
CA LEU A 143 5.45 12.04 -15.09
C LEU A 143 4.11 12.11 -14.36
N VAL A 144 3.03 11.75 -15.04
CA VAL A 144 1.66 11.70 -14.49
C VAL A 144 1.19 10.24 -14.52
N LEU A 145 0.49 9.80 -13.47
CA LEU A 145 -0.28 8.55 -13.59
C LEU A 145 -1.71 8.88 -13.95
N GLU A 146 -2.26 8.14 -14.90
CA GLU A 146 -3.64 8.21 -15.34
C GLU A 146 -4.33 6.94 -14.89
N VAL A 147 -5.22 7.03 -13.91
CA VAL A 147 -5.94 5.86 -13.41
C VAL A 147 -7.32 5.84 -14.05
N GLU A 148 -7.67 4.72 -14.67
CA GLU A 148 -9.00 4.46 -15.22
C GLU A 148 -9.70 3.36 -14.43
N LEU A 149 -10.83 3.72 -13.81
CA LEU A 149 -11.70 2.81 -13.08
C LEU A 149 -12.71 2.12 -14.03
N PRO A 150 -13.32 0.99 -13.62
CA PRO A 150 -14.36 0.32 -14.39
C PRO A 150 -15.52 1.26 -14.79
N ASN A 151 -16.14 0.97 -15.92
CA ASN A 151 -17.28 1.76 -16.42
C ASN A 151 -18.50 1.73 -15.47
N ALA A 152 -18.69 0.64 -14.73
CA ALA A 152 -19.71 0.49 -13.70
C ALA A 152 -19.01 0.42 -12.34
N LEU A 153 -19.52 1.14 -11.35
CA LEU A 153 -18.98 1.12 -9.98
C LEU A 153 -19.08 -0.28 -9.37
N VAL A 154 -20.20 -0.96 -9.62
CA VAL A 154 -20.47 -2.32 -9.15
C VAL A 154 -20.32 -3.33 -10.28
N SER A 155 -19.60 -4.39 -10.00
CA SER A 155 -19.52 -5.58 -10.83
C SER A 155 -20.42 -6.69 -10.29
N THR A 156 -20.85 -7.61 -11.16
CA THR A 156 -21.37 -8.91 -10.73
C THR A 156 -20.17 -9.82 -10.43
N PRO A 157 -20.00 -10.37 -9.20
CA PRO A 157 -21.05 -10.68 -8.22
C PRO A 157 -21.06 -9.83 -6.92
N GLY A 158 -20.91 -8.51 -6.99
CA GLY A 158 -21.05 -7.61 -5.82
C GLY A 158 -19.74 -6.98 -5.36
N VAL A 159 -18.91 -6.51 -6.29
CA VAL A 159 -17.70 -5.75 -5.99
C VAL A 159 -17.87 -4.31 -6.44
N CYS A 160 -17.71 -3.37 -5.52
CA CYS A 160 -17.67 -1.94 -5.79
C CYS A 160 -16.22 -1.45 -5.85
N VAL A 161 -15.85 -0.82 -6.97
CA VAL A 161 -14.52 -0.24 -7.18
C VAL A 161 -14.65 1.27 -7.32
N MET A 162 -14.01 2.02 -6.42
CA MET A 162 -14.14 3.47 -6.34
C MET A 162 -12.79 4.14 -6.12
N GLY A 163 -12.54 5.25 -6.81
CA GLY A 163 -11.37 6.08 -6.55
C GLY A 163 -11.62 6.94 -5.30
N THR A 164 -10.60 7.10 -4.45
CA THR A 164 -10.70 7.82 -3.19
C THR A 164 -9.47 8.71 -2.98
N ASP A 165 -9.67 9.95 -2.58
CA ASP A 165 -8.58 10.89 -2.28
C ASP A 165 -7.99 10.66 -0.87
N PHE A 166 -6.94 11.40 -0.52
CA PHE A 166 -6.29 11.31 0.79
C PHE A 166 -7.16 11.75 1.98
N ASN A 167 -8.29 12.40 1.72
CA ASN A 167 -9.28 12.79 2.72
C ASN A 167 -10.45 11.81 2.81
N GLY A 168 -10.44 10.74 2.01
CA GLY A 168 -11.50 9.75 1.97
C GLY A 168 -12.74 10.17 1.18
N GLY A 169 -12.63 11.23 0.37
CA GLY A 169 -13.65 11.63 -0.58
C GLY A 169 -13.57 10.78 -1.87
N PRO A 170 -14.71 10.46 -2.49
CA PRO A 170 -14.70 9.78 -3.79
C PRO A 170 -14.10 10.66 -4.88
N THR A 171 -13.43 10.07 -5.86
CA THR A 171 -12.85 10.76 -7.01
C THR A 171 -13.57 10.43 -8.32
N HIS A 172 -13.26 11.18 -9.37
CA HIS A 172 -13.76 10.91 -10.72
C HIS A 172 -13.21 9.58 -11.26
N ARG A 173 -13.96 8.93 -12.15
CA ARG A 173 -13.60 7.65 -12.79
C ARG A 173 -12.24 7.64 -13.48
N ARG A 174 -11.86 8.79 -14.02
CA ARG A 174 -10.50 9.06 -14.50
C ARG A 174 -9.92 10.19 -13.68
N PHE A 175 -8.74 9.97 -13.12
CA PHE A 175 -8.04 10.98 -12.35
C PHE A 175 -6.55 10.99 -12.67
N HIS A 176 -5.99 12.20 -12.62
CA HIS A 176 -4.56 12.47 -12.77
C HIS A 176 -4.00 12.81 -11.39
N SER A 177 -2.83 12.27 -11.04
CA SER A 177 -2.19 12.65 -9.77
C SER A 177 -0.68 12.81 -9.93
N ASP A 178 -0.13 13.77 -9.18
CA ASP A 178 1.31 13.93 -8.91
C ASP A 178 1.73 13.22 -7.60
N PHE A 179 0.76 12.57 -6.92
CA PHE A 179 0.91 11.70 -5.76
C PHE A 179 1.39 12.33 -4.46
N GLN A 180 1.43 13.67 -4.33
CA GLN A 180 1.87 14.30 -3.08
C GLN A 180 0.90 14.07 -1.89
N GLY A 181 -0.40 13.89 -2.16
CA GLY A 181 -1.41 13.57 -1.13
C GLY A 181 -1.73 12.08 -0.98
N GLY A 182 -1.53 11.28 -2.03
CA GLY A 182 -1.98 9.88 -2.12
C GLY A 182 -3.41 9.73 -2.65
N HIS A 183 -3.58 8.91 -3.67
CA HIS A 183 -4.89 8.46 -4.15
C HIS A 183 -5.00 6.96 -3.96
N PHE A 184 -6.21 6.51 -3.70
CA PHE A 184 -6.54 5.13 -3.39
C PHE A 184 -7.57 4.62 -4.37
N VAL A 185 -7.47 3.33 -4.67
CA VAL A 185 -8.55 2.55 -5.25
C VAL A 185 -9.14 1.77 -4.09
N LEU A 186 -10.37 2.13 -3.71
CA LEU A 186 -11.14 1.41 -2.70
C LEU A 186 -11.90 0.28 -3.40
N VAL A 187 -11.72 -0.93 -2.89
CA VAL A 187 -12.36 -2.15 -3.37
C VAL A 187 -13.22 -2.68 -2.23
N THR A 188 -14.53 -2.61 -2.38
CA THR A 188 -15.49 -3.12 -1.41
C THR A 188 -16.18 -4.34 -1.99
N LYS A 189 -16.06 -5.49 -1.33
CA LYS A 189 -16.65 -6.76 -1.75
C LYS A 189 -17.76 -7.14 -0.79
N LEU A 190 -18.95 -7.42 -1.32
CA LEU A 190 -20.04 -7.95 -0.53
C LEU A 190 -19.76 -9.43 -0.18
N ALA A 191 -19.62 -9.75 1.10
CA ALA A 191 -19.46 -11.12 1.56
C ALA A 191 -20.83 -11.78 1.77
N ASP A 192 -21.76 -11.03 2.37
CA ASP A 192 -23.19 -11.36 2.53
C ASP A 192 -23.99 -10.08 2.79
N GLU A 193 -25.30 -10.19 3.04
CA GLU A 193 -26.20 -9.05 3.28
C GLU A 193 -25.82 -8.15 4.48
N ASN A 194 -24.94 -8.62 5.36
CA ASN A 194 -24.55 -7.92 6.59
C ASN A 194 -23.04 -7.67 6.69
N ARG A 195 -22.24 -8.11 5.71
CA ARG A 195 -20.78 -8.06 5.79
C ARG A 195 -20.14 -7.65 4.48
N ILE A 196 -19.13 -6.80 4.60
CA ILE A 196 -18.26 -6.41 3.49
C ILE A 196 -16.81 -6.62 3.87
N SER A 197 -16.02 -6.95 2.86
CA SER A 197 -14.57 -6.81 2.87
C SER A 197 -14.19 -5.51 2.20
N VAL A 198 -13.33 -4.72 2.81
CA VAL A 198 -12.84 -3.45 2.23
C VAL A 198 -11.33 -3.48 2.15
N GLU A 199 -10.80 -3.24 0.95
CA GLU A 199 -9.38 -3.06 0.68
C GLU A 199 -9.15 -1.67 0.06
N ALA A 200 -8.21 -0.89 0.60
CA ALA A 200 -7.77 0.34 -0.05
C ALA A 200 -6.38 0.11 -0.65
N LYS A 201 -6.26 0.19 -1.97
CA LYS A 201 -5.00 0.09 -2.71
C LYS A 201 -4.46 1.49 -3.01
N LYS A 202 -3.35 1.87 -2.40
CA LYS A 202 -2.67 3.13 -2.67
C LYS A 202 -1.74 2.97 -3.86
N ILE A 203 -1.87 3.88 -4.81
CA ILE A 203 -0.97 4.00 -5.95
C ILE A 203 0.01 5.13 -5.64
N SER A 204 1.29 4.93 -5.91
CA SER A 204 2.30 5.97 -5.75
C SER A 204 3.47 5.81 -6.70
N LEU A 205 4.14 6.91 -7.00
CA LEU A 205 5.45 6.91 -7.65
C LEU A 205 6.52 7.17 -6.61
N ARG A 206 7.60 6.39 -6.67
CA ARG A 206 8.77 6.61 -5.83
C ARG A 206 10.01 6.78 -6.69
N LEU A 207 10.69 7.89 -6.45
CA LEU A 207 12.05 8.08 -6.90
C LEU A 207 13.01 7.43 -5.89
N GLN A 208 13.81 6.48 -6.36
CA GLN A 208 14.93 5.93 -5.63
C GLN A 208 16.23 6.57 -6.15
N GLY A 209 16.69 7.61 -5.46
CA GLY A 209 17.91 8.36 -5.77
C GLY A 209 19.16 7.78 -5.10
N PRO A 210 20.36 8.36 -5.34
CA PRO A 210 21.63 7.85 -4.80
C PRO A 210 21.69 7.69 -3.27
N GLN A 211 20.93 8.50 -2.53
CA GLN A 211 20.87 8.42 -1.07
C GLN A 211 19.97 7.30 -0.55
N HIS A 212 19.11 6.75 -1.41
CA HIS A 212 18.06 5.78 -1.07
C HIS A 212 18.25 4.44 -1.78
N VAL A 213 19.48 4.10 -2.16
CA VAL A 213 19.81 2.83 -2.81
C VAL A 213 20.93 2.12 -2.07
N VAL A 214 20.87 0.78 -2.04
CA VAL A 214 21.98 -0.06 -1.58
C VAL A 214 22.87 -0.39 -2.78
N ASP A 215 22.26 -0.63 -3.94
CA ASP A 215 22.94 -0.88 -5.20
C ASP A 215 22.61 0.21 -6.23
N ASN A 216 23.60 0.65 -7.02
CA ASN A 216 23.37 1.64 -8.08
C ASN A 216 22.30 1.22 -9.10
N ARG A 217 22.05 -0.09 -9.25
CA ARG A 217 21.02 -0.64 -10.13
C ARG A 217 19.61 -0.45 -9.56
N ASP A 218 19.47 -0.15 -8.27
CA ASP A 218 18.18 0.16 -7.63
C ASP A 218 17.73 1.60 -7.93
N LYS A 219 18.61 2.43 -8.51
CA LYS A 219 18.30 3.82 -8.84
C LYS A 219 17.24 3.86 -9.92
N GLY A 220 16.20 4.66 -9.73
CA GLY A 220 15.19 4.86 -10.76
C GLY A 220 13.82 5.16 -10.17
N VAL A 221 12.80 4.83 -10.95
CA VAL A 221 11.41 5.17 -10.66
C VAL A 221 10.62 3.89 -10.48
N TRP A 222 9.90 3.81 -9.38
CA TRP A 222 9.05 2.69 -9.05
C TRP A 222 7.61 3.16 -9.03
N LEU A 223 6.76 2.49 -9.80
CA LEU A 223 5.32 2.55 -9.60
C LEU A 223 4.99 1.54 -8.51
N ILE A 224 4.42 1.99 -7.41
CA ILE A 224 4.12 1.17 -6.24
C ILE A 224 2.61 1.14 -6.08
N VAL A 225 2.07 -0.08 -6.02
CA VAL A 225 0.71 -0.38 -5.60
C VAL A 225 0.82 -1.08 -4.25
N GLU A 226 0.36 -0.44 -3.18
CA GLU A 226 0.36 -1.00 -1.84
C GLU A 226 -1.06 -1.12 -1.31
N SER A 227 -1.36 -2.15 -0.52
CA SER A 227 -2.65 -2.34 0.17
C SER A 227 -2.50 -2.05 1.66
N PRO A 228 -2.49 -0.77 2.08
CA PRO A 228 -2.20 -0.40 3.46
C PRO A 228 -3.41 -0.55 4.40
N PHE A 229 -4.59 -0.85 3.85
CA PHE A 229 -5.81 -1.08 4.60
C PHE A 229 -6.60 -2.24 3.98
N GLU A 230 -6.88 -3.24 4.79
CA GLU A 230 -7.76 -4.37 4.47
C GLU A 230 -8.52 -4.72 5.76
N GLN A 231 -9.86 -4.74 5.70
CA GLN A 231 -10.69 -4.92 6.88
C GLN A 231 -12.06 -5.51 6.51
N GLU A 232 -12.49 -6.48 7.31
CA GLU A 232 -13.87 -6.95 7.33
C GLU A 232 -14.71 -6.05 8.23
N LEU A 233 -15.86 -5.59 7.71
CA LEU A 233 -16.78 -4.69 8.39
C LEU A 233 -18.21 -5.24 8.37
N LEU A 234 -18.97 -4.92 9.40
CA LEU A 234 -20.41 -5.17 9.46
C LEU A 234 -21.15 -4.03 8.77
N ILE A 235 -22.21 -4.37 8.05
CA ILE A 235 -23.19 -3.43 7.50
C ILE A 235 -24.28 -3.24 8.57
N PRO A 236 -24.29 -2.11 9.30
CA PRO A 236 -25.33 -1.84 10.29
C PRO A 236 -26.63 -1.45 9.59
N GLU A 237 -27.74 -1.45 10.31
CA GLU A 237 -28.92 -0.68 9.91
C GLU A 237 -28.60 0.81 10.01
N TYR A 238 -29.15 1.61 9.08
CA TYR A 238 -28.88 3.05 9.03
C TYR A 238 -30.10 3.84 8.54
N GLU A 239 -30.18 5.10 8.98
CA GLU A 239 -31.25 6.04 8.59
C GLU A 239 -30.90 6.78 7.30
N ASP A 240 -29.65 7.23 7.16
CA ASP A 240 -29.13 7.95 6.01
C ASP A 240 -27.61 7.69 5.79
N GLU A 241 -27.05 8.20 4.68
CA GLU A 241 -25.62 8.08 4.35
C GLU A 241 -24.72 8.59 5.49
N ARG A 242 -25.14 9.65 6.19
CA ARG A 242 -24.34 10.30 7.24
C ARG A 242 -24.25 9.41 8.48
N ASP A 243 -25.35 8.78 8.87
CA ASP A 243 -25.42 7.80 9.95
C ASP A 243 -24.59 6.56 9.62
N LEU A 244 -24.78 5.99 8.41
CA LEU A 244 -23.99 4.85 7.94
C LEU A 244 -22.49 5.14 8.00
N LYS A 245 -22.06 6.31 7.48
CA LYS A 245 -20.68 6.75 7.52
C LYS A 245 -20.11 6.79 8.95
N GLU A 246 -20.85 7.31 9.92
CA GLU A 246 -20.34 7.40 11.30
C GLU A 246 -20.27 6.02 11.96
N LYS A 247 -21.27 5.15 11.72
CA LYS A 247 -21.26 3.77 12.20
C LYS A 247 -20.10 2.96 11.62
N ILE A 248 -19.82 3.10 10.32
CA ILE A 248 -18.65 2.47 9.67
C ILE A 248 -17.34 3.03 10.24
N ARG A 249 -17.27 4.35 10.46
CA ARG A 249 -16.07 5.01 11.00
C ARG A 249 -15.64 4.43 12.35
N ILE A 250 -16.60 4.10 13.21
CA ILE A 250 -16.33 3.53 14.55
C ILE A 250 -15.74 2.13 14.46
N GLN A 251 -16.11 1.35 13.45
CA GLN A 251 -15.59 0.00 13.24
C GLN A 251 -14.13 -0.01 12.76
N ILE A 252 -13.67 1.06 12.13
CA ILE A 252 -12.30 1.15 11.62
C ILE A 252 -11.34 1.45 12.79
N PRO A 253 -10.37 0.54 13.07
CA PRO A 253 -9.43 0.73 14.16
C PRO A 253 -8.60 1.99 13.92
N ASP A 254 -8.26 2.70 15.01
CA ASP A 254 -7.21 3.70 14.90
C ASP A 254 -5.89 2.96 14.62
N PRO A 255 -5.10 3.39 13.62
CA PRO A 255 -3.74 2.90 13.49
C PRO A 255 -3.02 3.25 14.78
N ASP A 256 -2.28 2.30 15.35
CA ASP A 256 -1.53 2.50 16.58
C ASP A 256 -0.45 3.58 16.34
N ASN A 257 -0.80 4.84 16.61
CA ASN A 257 -0.08 6.03 16.16
C ASN A 257 0.64 6.75 17.29
N SER A 258 1.01 6.01 18.34
CA SER A 258 1.68 6.55 19.53
C SER A 258 2.96 7.36 19.24
N GLU A 259 3.59 7.22 18.07
CA GLU A 259 4.82 7.94 17.71
C GLU A 259 4.69 8.94 16.55
N GLN A 260 3.61 8.90 15.76
CA GLN A 260 3.39 9.95 14.77
C GLN A 260 2.73 11.14 15.48
N ARG A 261 3.53 12.14 15.87
CA ARG A 261 3.10 13.39 16.54
C ARG A 261 1.98 14.19 15.83
N LYS A 262 1.49 13.72 14.68
CA LYS A 262 0.19 14.09 14.10
C LYS A 262 -0.45 12.81 13.56
N PRO A 263 -1.74 12.54 13.84
CA PRO A 263 -2.44 11.43 13.21
C PRO A 263 -2.43 11.70 11.70
N SER A 264 -1.54 11.04 10.96
CA SER A 264 -1.63 11.08 9.51
C SER A 264 -2.94 10.39 9.17
N ALA A 265 -3.97 11.18 8.83
CA ALA A 265 -5.18 10.76 8.15
C ALA A 265 -5.57 9.28 8.38
N THR A 266 -6.15 8.98 9.55
CA THR A 266 -6.68 7.66 9.91
C THR A 266 -7.51 7.09 8.76
N PHE A 267 -7.42 5.77 8.48
CA PHE A 267 -8.29 5.09 7.51
C PHE A 267 -9.78 5.27 7.78
N ARG A 268 -10.15 5.69 9.00
CA ARG A 268 -11.48 6.22 9.35
C ARG A 268 -12.00 7.27 8.37
N LYS A 269 -11.13 8.04 7.70
CA LYS A 269 -11.54 9.00 6.67
C LYS A 269 -12.23 8.33 5.49
N PHE A 270 -11.91 7.07 5.20
CA PHE A 270 -12.55 6.29 4.13
C PHE A 270 -13.98 5.89 4.44
N SER A 271 -14.49 6.15 5.66
CA SER A 271 -15.85 5.76 6.01
C SER A 271 -16.92 6.37 5.09
N LYS A 272 -16.66 7.55 4.51
CA LYS A 272 -17.57 8.14 3.51
C LYS A 272 -17.58 7.34 2.22
N ALA A 273 -16.41 7.05 1.65
CA ALA A 273 -16.30 6.25 0.44
C ALA A 273 -16.84 4.82 0.64
N ILE A 274 -16.63 4.23 1.82
CA ILE A 274 -17.18 2.92 2.18
C ILE A 274 -18.72 2.96 2.27
N ALA A 275 -19.30 3.99 2.90
CA ALA A 275 -20.75 4.15 2.97
C ALA A 275 -21.38 4.24 1.57
N LEU A 276 -20.80 5.06 0.68
CA LEU A 276 -21.24 5.15 -0.71
C LEU A 276 -21.11 3.81 -1.45
N ALA A 277 -20.01 3.08 -1.23
CA ALA A 277 -19.83 1.76 -1.83
C ALA A 277 -20.89 0.75 -1.35
N ILE A 278 -21.31 0.82 -0.08
CA ILE A 278 -22.41 -0.01 0.45
C ILE A 278 -23.72 0.34 -0.24
N GLU A 279 -24.06 1.62 -0.38
CA GLU A 279 -25.29 2.05 -1.04
C GLU A 279 -25.37 1.61 -2.51
N GLU A 280 -24.23 1.63 -3.21
CA GLU A 280 -24.12 1.12 -4.58
C GLU A 280 -24.28 -0.41 -4.64
N LEU A 281 -23.71 -1.15 -3.69
CA LEU A 281 -23.79 -2.61 -3.63
C LEU A 281 -25.18 -3.13 -3.23
N LEU A 282 -25.85 -2.40 -2.34
CA LEU A 282 -27.12 -2.77 -1.73
C LEU A 282 -28.10 -1.59 -1.77
N PRO A 283 -28.66 -1.24 -2.93
CA PRO A 283 -29.64 -0.17 -3.01
C PRO A 283 -30.85 -0.53 -2.14
N SER A 284 -31.05 0.21 -1.05
CA SER A 284 -32.26 0.21 -0.22
C SER A 284 -32.57 -1.03 0.65
N SER A 285 -31.67 -2.01 0.80
CA SER A 285 -31.97 -3.23 1.57
C SER A 285 -31.90 -3.07 3.10
N LYS A 286 -31.19 -2.06 3.60
CA LYS A 286 -30.92 -1.82 5.04
C LYS A 286 -31.35 -0.44 5.56
N LEU A 287 -32.05 0.34 4.72
CA LEU A 287 -32.62 1.62 5.13
C LEU A 287 -33.77 1.39 6.10
N VAL A 288 -33.65 1.90 7.32
CA VAL A 288 -34.77 1.94 8.25
C VAL A 288 -35.73 3.00 7.74
N GLN A 289 -36.89 2.58 7.21
CA GLN A 289 -37.94 3.55 6.90
C GLN A 289 -38.34 4.24 8.20
N SER A 290 -38.12 5.55 8.29
CA SER A 290 -38.66 6.33 9.39
C SER A 290 -40.17 6.14 9.37
N ALA A 291 -40.71 5.53 10.42
CA ALA A 291 -42.16 5.48 10.61
C ALA A 291 -42.64 6.94 10.69
N THR A 292 -43.24 7.43 9.61
CA THR A 292 -43.98 8.68 9.62
C THR A 292 -45.10 8.54 10.64
N ALA A 293 -44.97 9.22 11.77
CA ALA A 293 -46.04 9.52 12.72
C ALA A 293 -46.39 11.00 12.61
#